data_AF-A0A8J6I736-F1
#
_entry.id   AF-A0A8J6I736-F1
#
_cell.length_a   1.000
_cell.length_b   1.000
_cell.length_c   1.000
_cell.angle_alpha   90.00
_cell.angle_beta   90.00
_cell.angle_gamma   90.00
#
_symmetry.space_group_name_H-M   'P 1'
#
loop_
_entity.id
_entity.type
_entity.pdbx_description
1 polymer ?
#
loop_
_entity_poly.entity_id
_entity_poly.type
_entity_poly.pdbx_seq_one_letter_code
_entity_poly.pdbx_strand_id
1 'polypeptide(L)'
;MDNENERTAEIDEFWDKAGVQPVQIALPTGVGYTLRAYRMAETLPQQGEDIDVDEDVDDADTGDDLVTRIEGTDDPLRGLVRHDNRAENIDDDELDELDDEDTDEPPAEDFEDKPTGAMTPEGEVPVFLSRRNKLLLFRTAEGLVSFVSSGTPNGLSFLKEWNSIATNLEPSHIAPHEDDSYELDLLVENLRGGHDTWDPDLIISAGELARDLGYALPIKDVLAALAPSSPLDELDEALRKSVDGGMGAMFARRRAKKVGAEQAALAWRTIIGKISAATNWRD
;
A
#
# COMPACT_ATOMS: atom_id res chain seq x y z
N MET A 1 -13.24 -23.37 20.03
CA MET A 1 -12.16 -22.41 19.80
C MET A 1 -12.78 -21.10 20.22
N ASP A 2 -12.50 -20.73 21.46
CA ASP A 2 -13.09 -19.55 22.08
C ASP A 2 -12.53 -18.32 21.35
N ASN A 3 -13.43 -17.42 20.96
CA ASN A 3 -13.09 -16.23 20.20
C ASN A 3 -12.44 -15.23 21.17
N GLU A 4 -11.12 -15.37 21.40
CA GLU A 4 -10.42 -14.68 22.50
C GLU A 4 -10.38 -13.15 22.37
N ASN A 5 -10.81 -12.56 21.23
CA ASN A 5 -10.87 -11.11 21.00
C ASN A 5 -12.19 -10.68 20.34
N GLU A 6 -13.34 -10.99 20.95
CA GLU A 6 -14.63 -10.47 20.47
C GLU A 6 -14.73 -8.96 20.77
N ARG A 7 -14.94 -8.15 19.73
CA ARG A 7 -15.09 -6.70 19.85
C ARG A 7 -16.40 -6.37 20.58
N THR A 8 -16.29 -5.68 21.71
CA THR A 8 -17.43 -5.30 22.56
C THR A 8 -17.66 -3.79 22.54
N ALA A 9 -18.86 -3.35 22.96
CA ALA A 9 -19.19 -1.92 23.06
C ALA A 9 -18.27 -1.16 24.04
N GLU A 10 -17.74 -1.83 25.07
CA GLU A 10 -16.77 -1.23 26.00
C GLU A 10 -15.41 -1.00 25.30
N ILE A 11 -15.00 -1.92 24.42
CA ILE A 11 -13.80 -1.78 23.60
C ILE A 11 -13.99 -0.65 22.57
N ASP A 12 -15.17 -0.55 21.95
CA ASP A 12 -15.49 0.57 21.04
C ASP A 12 -15.39 1.91 21.75
N GLU A 13 -16.01 2.04 22.93
CA GLU A 13 -15.95 3.30 23.71
C GLU A 13 -14.51 3.67 24.09
N PHE A 14 -13.67 2.68 24.41
CA PHE A 14 -12.25 2.89 24.70
C PHE A 14 -11.52 3.52 23.49
N TRP A 15 -11.66 2.94 22.31
CA TRP A 15 -10.97 3.38 21.10
C TRP A 15 -11.53 4.67 20.51
N ASP A 16 -12.85 4.85 20.54
CA ASP A 16 -13.52 6.08 20.10
C ASP A 16 -13.07 7.28 20.93
N LYS A 17 -12.99 7.11 22.25
CA LYS A 17 -12.49 8.15 23.15
C LYS A 17 -11.01 8.48 22.92
N ALA A 18 -10.22 7.49 22.53
CA ALA A 18 -8.81 7.66 22.19
C ALA A 18 -8.60 8.29 20.80
N GLY A 19 -9.58 8.19 19.91
CA GLY A 19 -9.46 8.61 18.51
C GLY A 19 -8.38 7.84 17.75
N VAL A 20 -8.16 6.57 18.13
CA VAL A 20 -7.20 5.61 17.56
C VAL A 20 -7.95 4.29 17.42
N GLN A 21 -7.69 3.52 16.37
CA GLN A 21 -8.31 2.22 16.14
C GLN A 21 -7.23 1.14 15.96
N PRO A 22 -7.44 -0.08 16.51
CA PRO A 22 -6.60 -1.23 16.22
C PRO A 22 -6.91 -1.74 14.81
N VAL A 23 -5.86 -2.07 14.06
CA VAL A 23 -5.94 -2.53 12.67
C VAL A 23 -5.24 -3.88 12.54
N GLN A 24 -5.89 -4.83 11.87
CA GLN A 24 -5.30 -6.11 11.48
C GLN A 24 -4.87 -6.07 10.02
N ILE A 25 -3.66 -6.52 9.73
CA ILE A 25 -3.15 -6.61 8.36
C ILE A 25 -2.59 -8.02 8.14
N ALA A 26 -3.18 -8.75 7.21
CA ALA A 26 -2.60 -9.97 6.67
C ALA A 26 -1.71 -9.62 5.49
N LEU A 27 -0.41 -9.94 5.62
CA LEU A 27 0.58 -9.87 4.56
C LEU A 27 1.03 -11.29 4.21
N PRO A 28 1.71 -11.49 3.05
CA PRO A 28 2.24 -12.82 2.70
C PRO A 28 3.17 -13.45 3.75
N THR A 29 3.77 -12.65 4.63
CA THR A 29 4.67 -13.09 5.71
C THR A 29 3.97 -13.39 7.04
N GLY A 30 2.66 -13.16 7.13
CA GLY A 30 1.85 -13.41 8.32
C GLY A 30 0.82 -12.31 8.59
N VAL A 31 0.04 -12.52 9.65
CA VAL A 31 -0.96 -11.58 10.16
C VAL A 31 -0.40 -10.84 11.36
N GLY A 32 -0.68 -9.54 11.46
CA GLY A 32 -0.32 -8.77 12.64
C GLY A 32 -1.21 -7.57 12.91
N TYR A 33 -0.98 -6.95 14.06
CA TYR A 33 -1.76 -5.85 14.62
C TYR A 33 -0.93 -4.57 14.67
N THR A 34 -1.59 -3.45 14.42
CA THR A 34 -1.04 -2.09 14.54
C THR A 34 -2.13 -1.12 14.99
N LEU A 35 -1.80 0.15 15.12
CA LEU A 35 -2.76 1.21 15.45
C LEU A 35 -2.80 2.27 14.35
N ARG A 36 -3.99 2.78 14.04
CA ARG A 36 -4.23 3.87 13.08
C ARG A 36 -5.06 4.97 13.72
N ALA A 37 -4.80 6.21 13.33
CA ALA A 37 -5.62 7.37 13.63
C ALA A 37 -5.78 8.24 12.38
N TYR A 38 -6.89 8.96 12.26
CA TYR A 38 -7.04 10.02 11.26
C TYR A 38 -6.93 11.39 11.93
N ARG A 39 -6.12 12.28 11.36
CA ARG A 39 -5.90 13.63 11.90
C ARG A 39 -5.90 14.65 10.78
N MET A 40 -6.38 15.85 11.06
CA MET A 40 -6.26 16.96 10.13
C MET A 40 -4.77 17.20 9.83
N ALA A 41 -4.38 17.29 8.56
CA ALA A 41 -2.98 17.44 8.16
C ALA A 41 -2.28 18.62 8.86
N GLU A 42 -2.99 19.71 9.09
CA GLU A 42 -2.51 20.92 9.78
C GLU A 42 -2.18 20.68 11.28
N THR A 43 -2.75 19.65 11.88
CA THR A 43 -2.53 19.30 13.30
C THR A 43 -1.34 18.37 13.49
N LEU A 44 -0.78 17.84 12.40
CA LEU A 44 0.40 16.99 12.46
C LEU A 44 1.64 17.81 12.79
N PRO A 45 2.59 17.25 13.57
CA PRO A 45 3.92 17.82 13.67
C PRO A 45 4.51 18.00 12.27
N GLN A 46 5.00 19.20 11.95
CA GLN A 46 5.65 19.43 10.66
C GLN A 46 6.85 18.48 10.55
N GLN A 47 6.89 17.66 9.50
CA GLN A 47 8.05 16.82 9.20
C GLN A 47 9.21 17.76 8.81
N GLY A 48 10.08 18.07 9.77
CA GLY A 48 11.12 19.07 9.56
C GLY A 48 12.05 19.37 10.73
N GLU A 49 11.89 18.75 11.89
CA GLU A 49 12.99 18.69 12.86
C GLU A 49 13.51 17.26 12.87
N ASP A 50 14.60 17.05 12.13
CA ASP A 50 15.55 15.99 12.40
C ASP A 50 15.94 16.13 13.87
N ILE A 51 15.20 15.46 14.76
CA ILE A 51 15.71 15.17 16.08
C ILE A 51 16.85 14.20 15.78
N ASP A 52 18.08 14.70 15.85
CA ASP A 52 19.30 13.91 15.99
C ASP A 52 19.10 12.99 17.20
N VAL A 53 18.45 11.84 16.98
CA VAL A 53 18.39 10.79 17.97
C VAL A 53 19.74 10.11 17.83
N ASP A 54 20.65 10.45 18.75
CA ASP A 54 21.97 9.85 18.90
C ASP A 54 21.91 8.37 18.49
N GLU A 55 22.70 8.00 17.49
CA GLU A 55 22.93 6.63 17.04
C GLU A 55 23.69 5.83 18.10
N ASP A 56 23.18 5.70 19.32
CA ASP A 56 23.83 4.92 20.37
C ASP A 56 22.78 4.32 21.33
N VAL A 57 21.93 3.45 20.80
CA VAL A 57 21.36 2.36 21.62
C VAL A 57 21.32 1.11 20.77
N ASP A 58 22.37 0.30 20.91
CA ASP A 58 22.40 -1.11 20.52
C ASP A 58 21.21 -1.83 21.15
N ASP A 59 20.18 -2.10 20.35
CA ASP A 59 19.19 -3.12 20.69
C ASP A 59 19.68 -4.42 20.04
N ALA A 60 20.60 -5.07 20.76
CA ALA A 60 21.01 -6.43 20.50
C ALA A 60 19.85 -7.35 20.86
N ASP A 61 18.95 -7.60 19.92
CA ASP A 61 18.14 -8.80 19.96
C ASP A 61 18.49 -9.72 18.79
N THR A 62 18.94 -10.90 19.18
CA THR A 62 19.47 -11.95 18.32
C THR A 62 18.35 -12.94 18.10
N GLY A 63 17.69 -12.84 16.95
CA GLY A 63 16.65 -13.77 16.52
C GLY A 63 16.86 -14.17 15.07
N ASP A 64 17.71 -15.17 14.89
CA ASP A 64 17.83 -16.09 13.75
C ASP A 64 16.72 -15.97 12.69
N ASP A 65 16.94 -15.17 11.64
CA ASP A 65 16.09 -15.20 10.44
C ASP A 65 16.89 -15.80 9.27
N LEU A 66 16.57 -17.06 9.02
CA LEU A 66 17.10 -17.91 7.96
C LEU A 66 16.68 -17.32 6.60
N VAL A 67 17.51 -16.45 6.04
CA VAL A 67 17.37 -15.98 4.66
C VAL A 67 17.52 -17.16 3.72
N THR A 68 16.39 -17.72 3.27
CA THR A 68 16.37 -18.62 2.13
C THR A 68 16.70 -17.81 0.88
N ARG A 69 17.96 -17.92 0.49
CA ARG A 69 18.52 -17.45 -0.77
C ARG A 69 17.73 -18.06 -1.93
N ILE A 70 16.85 -17.27 -2.55
CA ILE A 70 16.37 -17.56 -3.90
C ILE A 70 17.48 -17.13 -4.87
N GLU A 71 18.34 -18.08 -5.22
CA GLU A 71 19.20 -17.98 -6.40
C GLU A 71 18.36 -18.21 -7.66
N GLY A 72 18.46 -17.27 -8.61
CA GLY A 72 18.16 -17.52 -10.01
C GLY A 72 16.88 -16.88 -10.56
N THR A 73 16.98 -15.62 -10.98
CA THR A 73 16.32 -15.17 -12.21
C THR A 73 17.24 -14.18 -12.92
N ASP A 74 18.02 -14.70 -13.85
CA ASP A 74 18.58 -13.91 -14.94
C ASP A 74 17.43 -13.28 -15.72
N ASP A 75 17.47 -11.97 -15.83
CA ASP A 75 16.62 -11.12 -16.66
C ASP A 75 16.81 -11.48 -18.15
N PRO A 76 15.81 -12.08 -18.85
CA PRO A 76 15.94 -12.42 -20.26
C PRO A 76 15.10 -11.47 -21.13
N LEU A 77 15.17 -10.15 -20.91
CA LEU A 77 14.61 -9.15 -21.84
C LEU A 77 15.68 -8.25 -22.46
N ARG A 78 16.77 -8.87 -22.93
CA ARG A 78 17.66 -8.28 -23.93
C ARG A 78 17.96 -9.28 -25.04
N GLY A 79 17.42 -9.01 -26.23
CA GLY A 79 17.93 -9.56 -27.48
C GLY A 79 17.16 -10.77 -28.04
N LEU A 80 16.05 -10.50 -28.71
CA LEU A 80 15.47 -11.43 -29.69
C LEU A 80 15.28 -10.71 -31.01
N VAL A 81 16.37 -10.55 -31.77
CA VAL A 81 16.29 -10.59 -33.24
C VAL A 81 17.56 -11.27 -33.75
N ARG A 82 17.43 -12.54 -34.12
CA ARG A 82 17.95 -13.14 -35.37
C ARG A 82 17.88 -14.66 -35.27
N HIS A 83 17.13 -15.27 -36.19
CA HIS A 83 17.73 -16.33 -36.98
C HIS A 83 17.12 -16.37 -38.38
N ASP A 84 18.03 -16.56 -39.32
CA ASP A 84 17.94 -16.55 -40.77
C ASP A 84 17.25 -17.81 -41.33
N ASN A 85 16.50 -17.66 -42.41
CA ASN A 85 16.30 -18.69 -43.44
C ASN A 85 15.65 -18.09 -44.71
N ARG A 86 16.52 -17.59 -45.59
CA ARG A 86 16.66 -18.02 -47.00
C ARG A 86 15.39 -18.31 -47.84
N ALA A 87 15.21 -17.36 -48.78
CA ALA A 87 14.78 -17.48 -50.19
C ALA A 87 13.33 -17.87 -50.52
N GLU A 88 12.54 -16.88 -50.96
CA GLU A 88 11.78 -16.95 -52.22
C GLU A 88 11.73 -15.55 -52.89
N ASN A 89 11.82 -15.56 -54.21
CA ASN A 89 11.94 -14.41 -55.11
C ASN A 89 10.61 -13.67 -55.28
N ILE A 90 10.61 -12.34 -55.22
CA ILE A 90 9.71 -11.49 -56.03
C ILE A 90 10.48 -10.20 -56.39
N ASP A 91 10.87 -10.09 -57.66
CA ASP A 91 11.10 -8.82 -58.35
C ASP A 91 9.74 -8.19 -58.65
N ASP A 92 9.56 -6.89 -58.39
CA ASP A 92 9.20 -5.88 -59.40
C ASP A 92 8.93 -4.53 -58.73
N ASP A 93 9.79 -3.58 -59.08
CA ASP A 93 9.49 -2.24 -59.59
C ASP A 93 8.61 -1.23 -58.83
N GLU A 94 9.20 -0.03 -58.81
CA GLU A 94 8.61 1.31 -58.68
C GLU A 94 8.01 1.68 -57.31
N LEU A 95 8.63 2.68 -56.66
CA LEU A 95 7.95 3.91 -56.27
C LEU A 95 8.95 4.96 -55.76
N ASP A 96 9.24 5.87 -56.69
CA ASP A 96 9.43 7.32 -56.61
C ASP A 96 9.92 8.03 -55.33
N GLU A 97 10.83 8.95 -55.64
CA GLU A 97 11.38 10.07 -54.89
C GLU A 97 10.30 10.97 -54.25
N LEU A 98 10.46 11.23 -52.95
CA LEU A 98 10.01 12.43 -52.22
C LEU A 98 11.08 12.68 -51.15
N ASP A 99 12.15 13.42 -51.46
CA ASP A 99 12.31 14.89 -51.37
C ASP A 99 11.93 15.48 -50.01
N ASP A 100 12.89 16.26 -49.51
CA ASP A 100 13.13 16.66 -48.14
C ASP A 100 12.08 17.67 -47.63
N GLU A 101 11.45 17.38 -46.50
CA GLU A 101 10.80 18.41 -45.67
C GLU A 101 11.43 18.44 -44.27
N ASP A 102 12.03 19.59 -43.98
CA ASP A 102 12.62 20.03 -42.73
C ASP A 102 11.84 19.58 -41.50
N THR A 103 12.44 18.69 -40.69
CA THR A 103 11.97 18.43 -39.33
C THR A 103 12.73 19.37 -38.40
N ASP A 104 12.18 20.56 -38.17
CA ASP A 104 12.58 21.43 -37.07
C ASP A 104 12.37 20.69 -35.74
N GLU A 105 13.46 20.18 -35.16
CA GLU A 105 13.53 19.74 -33.77
C GLU A 105 13.21 20.95 -32.88
N PRO A 106 12.11 20.96 -32.09
CA PRO A 106 11.95 22.01 -31.11
C PRO A 106 13.06 21.86 -30.06
N PRO A 107 13.69 22.97 -29.63
CA PRO A 107 14.76 22.91 -28.66
C PRO A 107 14.23 22.30 -27.36
N ALA A 108 15.04 21.44 -26.76
CA ALA A 108 14.80 20.93 -25.42
C ALA A 108 14.63 22.12 -24.46
N GLU A 109 13.37 22.41 -24.11
CA GLU A 109 13.08 23.30 -23.01
C GLU A 109 13.61 22.63 -21.75
N ASP A 110 14.62 23.28 -21.19
CA ASP A 110 15.17 23.06 -19.87
C ASP A 110 13.99 23.05 -18.89
N PHE A 111 13.55 21.85 -18.50
CA PHE A 111 12.59 21.67 -17.42
C PHE A 111 13.31 22.08 -16.14
N GLU A 112 13.34 23.39 -15.89
CA GLU A 112 13.57 23.92 -14.57
C GLU A 112 12.66 23.16 -13.61
N ASP A 113 13.31 22.44 -12.70
CA ASP A 113 12.76 21.65 -11.62
C ASP A 113 11.96 22.60 -10.70
N LYS A 114 10.77 23.00 -11.15
CA LYS A 114 9.81 23.67 -10.29
C LYS A 114 9.45 22.64 -9.23
N PRO A 115 9.63 22.96 -7.93
CA PRO A 115 9.17 22.07 -6.89
C PRO A 115 7.70 21.80 -7.20
N THR A 116 7.41 20.53 -7.52
CA THR A 116 6.04 20.03 -7.54
C THR A 116 5.53 20.41 -6.16
N GLY A 117 4.66 21.43 -6.12
CA GLY A 117 4.13 21.93 -4.87
C GLY A 117 3.55 20.73 -4.16
N ALA A 118 4.21 20.28 -3.09
CA ALA A 118 3.69 19.27 -2.21
C ALA A 118 2.37 19.88 -1.72
N MET A 119 1.28 19.47 -2.35
CA MET A 119 -0.04 19.92 -1.98
C MET A 119 -0.19 19.41 -0.56
N THR A 120 -0.05 20.30 0.42
CA THR A 120 -0.35 19.98 1.80
C THR A 120 -1.79 19.51 1.76
N PRO A 121 -2.05 18.23 2.08
CA PRO A 121 -3.40 17.71 1.93
C PRO A 121 -4.33 18.53 2.81
N GLU A 122 -5.37 19.08 2.20
CA GLU A 122 -6.46 19.71 2.93
C GLU A 122 -7.37 18.58 3.41
N GLY A 123 -7.44 18.37 4.73
CA GLY A 123 -8.35 17.39 5.34
C GLY A 123 -7.68 16.37 6.27
N GLU A 124 -8.43 15.31 6.56
CA GLU A 124 -7.98 14.22 7.42
C GLU A 124 -7.03 13.29 6.68
N VAL A 125 -5.95 12.92 7.35
CA VAL A 125 -4.91 12.03 6.84
C VAL A 125 -4.62 10.93 7.85
N PRO A 126 -4.24 9.73 7.38
CA PRO A 126 -3.93 8.61 8.24
C PRO A 126 -2.56 8.78 8.91
N VAL A 127 -2.49 8.38 10.15
CA VAL A 127 -1.28 8.25 10.95
C VAL A 127 -1.26 6.86 11.55
N PHE A 128 -0.14 6.16 11.42
CA PHE A 128 0.02 4.81 11.95
C PHE A 128 1.04 4.76 13.08
N LEU A 129 0.94 3.71 13.89
CA LEU A 129 2.00 3.27 14.77
C LEU A 129 3.23 2.91 13.93
N SER A 130 4.13 3.88 13.82
CA SER A 130 5.27 3.83 12.92
C SER A 130 6.52 4.43 13.58
N ARG A 131 7.69 4.06 13.07
CA ARG A 131 8.97 4.64 13.49
C ARG A 131 9.92 4.67 12.30
N ARG A 132 10.56 5.82 12.04
CA ARG A 132 11.49 6.01 10.91
C ARG A 132 10.88 5.56 9.57
N ASN A 133 9.64 5.99 9.29
CA ASN A 133 8.87 5.63 8.08
C ASN A 133 8.67 4.11 7.87
N LYS A 134 8.72 3.32 8.95
CA LYS A 134 8.34 1.91 8.95
C LYS A 134 7.09 1.70 9.78
N LEU A 135 6.14 0.94 9.24
CA LEU A 135 5.01 0.43 10.00
C LEU A 135 5.49 -0.52 11.08
N LEU A 136 5.05 -0.35 12.32
CA LEU A 136 5.27 -1.34 13.36
C LEU A 136 4.07 -2.29 13.36
N LEU A 137 4.34 -3.57 13.09
CA LEU A 137 3.32 -4.61 12.98
C LEU A 137 3.68 -5.77 13.92
N PHE A 138 2.75 -6.12 14.80
CA PHE A 138 2.99 -7.08 15.88
C PHE A 138 2.25 -8.38 15.62
N ARG A 139 2.90 -9.54 15.81
CA ARG A 139 2.22 -10.83 15.61
C ARG A 139 1.16 -11.12 16.66
N THR A 140 1.26 -10.50 17.82
CA THR A 140 0.40 -10.73 18.98
C THR A 140 -0.12 -9.41 19.55
N ALA A 141 -1.26 -9.49 20.23
CA ALA A 141 -1.82 -8.34 20.96
C ALA A 141 -0.90 -7.94 22.12
N GLU A 142 -0.29 -8.93 22.79
CA GLU A 142 0.64 -8.74 23.89
C GLU A 142 1.89 -7.97 23.47
N GLY A 143 2.47 -8.28 22.30
CA GLY A 143 3.62 -7.56 21.77
C GLY A 143 3.29 -6.09 21.49
N LEU A 144 2.12 -5.83 20.89
CA LEU A 144 1.64 -4.48 20.64
C LEU A 144 1.45 -3.69 21.95
N VAL A 145 0.79 -4.30 22.95
CA VAL A 145 0.56 -3.68 24.27
C VAL A 145 1.89 -3.39 24.96
N SER A 146 2.80 -4.36 24.98
CA SER A 146 4.14 -4.22 25.56
C SER A 146 4.90 -3.03 24.96
N PHE A 147 4.89 -2.91 23.63
CA PHE A 147 5.50 -1.78 22.95
C PHE A 147 4.85 -0.44 23.31
N VAL A 148 3.52 -0.37 23.29
CA VAL A 148 2.79 0.87 23.59
C VAL A 148 3.04 1.32 25.04
N SER A 149 3.05 0.38 25.98
CA SER A 149 3.32 0.62 27.41
C SER A 149 4.79 0.95 27.70
N SER A 150 5.72 0.60 26.82
CA SER A 150 7.15 0.92 26.97
C SER A 150 7.44 2.43 26.93
N GLY A 151 6.54 3.23 26.35
CA GLY A 151 6.74 4.66 26.15
C GLY A 151 7.72 5.01 25.03
N THR A 152 8.13 4.03 24.21
CA THR A 152 9.02 4.25 23.06
C THR A 152 8.41 5.28 22.10
N PRO A 153 9.13 6.38 21.75
CA PRO A 153 8.64 7.37 20.81
C PRO A 153 8.29 6.77 19.44
N ASN A 154 7.11 7.14 18.94
CA ASN A 154 6.53 6.60 17.70
C ASN A 154 5.58 7.63 17.05
N GLY A 155 5.07 7.28 15.86
CA GLY A 155 4.21 8.12 15.04
C GLY A 155 2.90 8.57 15.69
N LEU A 156 2.46 7.94 16.79
CA LEU A 156 1.23 8.31 17.52
C LEU A 156 1.52 9.00 18.86
N SER A 157 2.79 9.15 19.25
CA SER A 157 3.18 9.69 20.56
C SER A 157 2.79 11.17 20.78
N PHE A 158 2.50 11.91 19.71
CA PHE A 158 2.05 13.30 19.79
C PHE A 158 0.58 13.44 20.20
N LEU A 159 -0.20 12.36 20.16
CA LEU A 159 -1.63 12.40 20.51
C LEU A 159 -1.80 12.70 22.00
N LYS A 160 -2.69 13.63 22.32
CA LYS A 160 -2.97 14.02 23.71
C LYS A 160 -3.43 12.83 24.55
N GLU A 161 -4.20 11.93 23.95
CA GLU A 161 -4.75 10.73 24.57
C GLU A 161 -3.73 9.59 24.65
N TRP A 162 -2.56 9.70 23.99
CA TRP A 162 -1.56 8.62 23.89
C TRP A 162 -1.13 8.08 25.25
N ASN A 163 -0.86 8.96 26.21
CA ASN A 163 -0.45 8.54 27.56
C ASN A 163 -1.53 7.72 28.28
N SER A 164 -2.81 8.02 28.01
CA SER A 164 -3.93 7.24 28.55
C SER A 164 -3.99 5.85 27.91
N ILE A 165 -3.73 5.74 26.61
CA ILE A 165 -3.64 4.45 25.91
C ILE A 165 -2.47 3.66 26.50
N ALA A 166 -1.27 4.24 26.53
CA ALA A 166 -0.05 3.59 27.05
C ALA A 166 -0.16 3.09 28.50
N THR A 167 -1.06 3.64 29.30
CA THR A 167 -1.25 3.23 30.70
C THR A 167 -2.35 2.17 30.87
N ASN A 168 -3.40 2.19 30.04
CA ASN A 168 -4.61 1.40 30.27
C ASN A 168 -4.90 0.35 29.17
N LEU A 169 -4.04 0.26 28.17
CA LEU A 169 -4.18 -0.71 27.09
C LEU A 169 -3.89 -2.12 27.62
N GLU A 170 -4.70 -3.08 27.19
CA GLU A 170 -4.64 -4.49 27.58
C GLU A 170 -4.77 -5.33 26.31
N PRO A 171 -4.25 -6.57 26.26
CA PRO A 171 -4.34 -7.41 25.05
C PRO A 171 -5.77 -7.60 24.55
N SER A 172 -6.75 -7.71 25.45
CA SER A 172 -8.17 -7.85 25.09
C SER A 172 -8.78 -6.61 24.43
N HIS A 173 -8.13 -5.44 24.53
CA HIS A 173 -8.55 -4.25 23.79
C HIS A 173 -8.14 -4.32 22.32
N ILE A 174 -7.20 -5.20 21.94
CA ILE A 174 -6.77 -5.38 20.54
C ILE A 174 -7.78 -6.28 19.82
N ALA A 175 -8.94 -5.70 19.52
CA ALA A 175 -10.00 -6.33 18.74
C ALA A 175 -10.34 -5.43 17.53
N PRO A 176 -9.62 -5.56 16.39
CA PRO A 176 -9.91 -4.83 15.16
C PRO A 176 -11.35 -5.01 14.69
N HIS A 177 -11.93 -3.97 14.09
CA HIS A 177 -13.25 -4.06 13.45
C HIS A 177 -13.12 -4.89 12.17
N GLU A 178 -14.24 -5.43 11.66
CA GLU A 178 -14.23 -6.07 10.34
C GLU A 178 -13.74 -5.11 9.25
N ASP A 179 -14.16 -3.84 9.31
CA ASP A 179 -13.71 -2.77 8.40
C ASP A 179 -12.24 -2.35 8.62
N ASP A 180 -11.64 -2.76 9.74
CA ASP A 180 -10.23 -2.51 10.09
C ASP A 180 -9.38 -3.80 9.99
N SER A 181 -9.89 -4.80 9.27
CA SER A 181 -9.22 -6.07 9.02
C SER A 181 -8.97 -6.24 7.53
N TYR A 182 -7.70 -6.21 7.13
CA TYR A 182 -7.32 -6.18 5.71
C TYR A 182 -6.53 -7.43 5.29
N GLU A 183 -6.98 -8.09 4.22
CA GLU A 183 -6.46 -9.37 3.74
C GLU A 183 -5.61 -9.22 2.45
N LEU A 184 -4.46 -8.56 2.54
CA LEU A 184 -3.62 -8.29 1.35
C LEU A 184 -2.98 -9.56 0.76
N ASP A 185 -2.84 -10.62 1.56
CA ASP A 185 -2.31 -11.92 1.13
C ASP A 185 -3.24 -12.67 0.17
N LEU A 186 -4.56 -12.51 0.31
CA LEU A 186 -5.55 -13.15 -0.58
C LEU A 186 -5.74 -12.41 -1.91
N LEU A 187 -5.39 -11.12 -1.96
CA LEU A 187 -5.73 -10.23 -3.06
C LEU A 187 -5.17 -10.68 -4.42
N VAL A 188 -3.91 -11.14 -4.45
CA VAL A 188 -3.27 -11.57 -5.70
C VAL A 188 -3.92 -12.84 -6.25
N GLU A 189 -4.29 -13.78 -5.37
CA GLU A 189 -4.99 -15.00 -5.76
C GLU A 189 -6.40 -14.68 -6.26
N ASN A 190 -7.13 -13.83 -5.52
CA ASN A 190 -8.47 -13.38 -5.90
C ASN A 190 -8.48 -12.76 -7.30
N LEU A 191 -7.53 -11.85 -7.58
CA LEU A 191 -7.42 -11.18 -8.88
C LEU A 191 -7.10 -12.17 -10.02
N ARG A 192 -6.25 -13.16 -9.77
CA ARG A 192 -5.87 -14.19 -10.75
C ARG A 192 -6.99 -15.17 -11.08
N GLY A 193 -7.96 -15.36 -10.18
CA GLY A 193 -9.14 -16.19 -10.44
C GLY A 193 -10.01 -15.70 -11.60
N GLY A 194 -9.82 -14.45 -12.03
CA GLY A 194 -10.54 -13.80 -13.13
C GLY A 194 -11.77 -13.04 -12.64
N HIS A 195 -12.33 -12.20 -13.51
CA HIS A 195 -13.31 -11.17 -13.11
C HIS A 195 -14.58 -11.70 -12.43
N ASP A 196 -14.97 -12.94 -12.69
CA ASP A 196 -16.17 -13.54 -12.11
C ASP A 196 -15.96 -14.07 -10.67
N THR A 197 -14.70 -14.17 -10.22
CA THR A 197 -14.34 -14.57 -8.85
C THR A 197 -13.86 -13.41 -7.99
N TRP A 198 -13.78 -12.21 -8.57
CA TRP A 198 -13.32 -11.02 -7.85
C TRP A 198 -14.26 -10.71 -6.70
N ASP A 199 -13.65 -10.46 -5.55
CA ASP A 199 -14.35 -9.99 -4.36
C ASP A 199 -14.20 -8.45 -4.30
N PRO A 200 -15.26 -7.67 -4.55
CA PRO A 200 -15.18 -6.21 -4.52
C PRO A 200 -14.73 -5.68 -3.17
N ASP A 201 -15.22 -6.25 -2.07
CA ASP A 201 -14.97 -5.71 -0.72
C ASP A 201 -13.50 -5.91 -0.33
N LEU A 202 -12.94 -7.08 -0.67
CA LEU A 202 -11.51 -7.37 -0.54
C LEU A 202 -10.63 -6.37 -1.33
N ILE A 203 -10.97 -6.11 -2.60
CA ILE A 203 -10.16 -5.23 -3.46
C ILE A 203 -10.27 -3.77 -3.03
N ILE A 204 -11.48 -3.33 -2.65
CA ILE A 204 -11.76 -1.97 -2.19
C ILE A 204 -11.03 -1.68 -0.89
N SER A 205 -11.19 -2.55 0.12
CA SER A 205 -10.52 -2.40 1.42
C SER A 205 -9.00 -2.44 1.30
N ALA A 206 -8.44 -3.31 0.44
CA ALA A 206 -7.03 -3.31 0.12
C ALA A 206 -6.58 -1.96 -0.48
N GLY A 207 -7.38 -1.39 -1.39
CA GLY A 207 -7.15 -0.09 -2.00
C GLY A 207 -7.12 1.05 -0.98
N GLU A 208 -7.99 1.01 0.02
CA GLU A 208 -8.04 1.98 1.12
C GLU A 208 -6.79 1.90 1.99
N LEU A 209 -6.48 0.71 2.52
CA LEU A 209 -5.29 0.51 3.35
C LEU A 209 -4.00 0.87 2.60
N ALA A 210 -3.88 0.51 1.32
CA ALA A 210 -2.69 0.81 0.54
C ALA A 210 -2.50 2.31 0.30
N ARG A 211 -3.58 3.07 0.04
CA ARG A 211 -3.51 4.54 -0.03
C ARG A 211 -3.11 5.13 1.32
N ASP A 212 -3.68 4.60 2.40
CA ASP A 212 -3.39 5.07 3.75
C ASP A 212 -1.93 4.86 4.16
N LEU A 213 -1.41 3.64 3.96
CA LEU A 213 0.00 3.32 4.21
C LEU A 213 0.93 4.05 3.24
N GLY A 214 0.53 4.19 1.98
CA GLY A 214 1.27 4.94 0.97
C GLY A 214 1.48 6.39 1.39
N TYR A 215 0.45 7.01 1.97
CA TYR A 215 0.52 8.36 2.50
C TYR A 215 1.33 8.43 3.81
N ALA A 216 1.01 7.57 4.78
CA ALA A 216 1.61 7.63 6.13
C ALA A 216 3.10 7.24 6.16
N LEU A 217 3.56 6.39 5.23
CA LEU A 217 4.94 5.89 5.14
C LEU A 217 5.69 6.43 3.90
N PRO A 218 5.31 7.62 3.42
CA PRO A 218 5.60 8.17 2.09
C PRO A 218 6.04 7.19 0.97
N ILE A 219 5.28 6.13 0.71
CA ILE A 219 5.61 5.11 -0.31
C ILE A 219 5.18 5.61 -1.69
N LYS A 220 6.02 6.43 -2.32
CA LYS A 220 5.74 7.10 -3.61
C LYS A 220 5.23 6.15 -4.70
N ASP A 221 5.80 4.95 -4.79
CA ASP A 221 5.39 3.95 -5.80
C ASP A 221 3.95 3.47 -5.60
N VAL A 222 3.50 3.32 -4.35
CA VAL A 222 2.13 2.92 -4.03
C VAL A 222 1.17 4.06 -4.34
N LEU A 223 1.51 5.29 -3.95
CA LEU A 223 0.72 6.48 -4.27
C LEU A 223 0.58 6.68 -5.79
N ALA A 224 1.65 6.49 -6.55
CA ALA A 224 1.63 6.60 -8.00
C ALA A 224 0.75 5.50 -8.64
N ALA A 225 0.84 4.26 -8.15
CA ALA A 225 0.05 3.14 -8.67
C ALA A 225 -1.45 3.32 -8.41
N LEU A 226 -1.83 3.98 -7.31
CA LEU A 226 -3.21 4.24 -6.90
C LEU A 226 -3.66 5.70 -7.12
N ALA A 227 -2.90 6.46 -7.92
CA ALA A 227 -3.21 7.85 -8.21
C ALA A 227 -4.55 7.98 -8.97
N PRO A 228 -5.25 9.12 -8.85
CA PRO A 228 -6.49 9.35 -9.58
C PRO A 228 -6.35 9.04 -11.07
N SER A 229 -7.32 8.32 -11.64
CA SER A 229 -7.31 7.87 -13.05
C SER A 229 -6.20 6.87 -13.43
N SER A 230 -5.47 6.29 -12.45
CA SER A 230 -4.63 5.13 -12.73
C SER A 230 -5.51 3.91 -13.06
N PRO A 231 -4.97 2.87 -13.72
CA PRO A 231 -5.73 1.64 -13.98
C PRO A 231 -6.29 0.96 -12.72
N LEU A 232 -5.59 1.07 -11.58
CA LEU A 232 -6.05 0.51 -10.31
C LEU A 232 -7.10 1.41 -9.64
N ASP A 233 -6.98 2.73 -9.78
CA ASP A 233 -7.99 3.66 -9.30
C ASP A 233 -9.31 3.51 -10.09
N GLU A 234 -9.24 3.38 -11.41
CA GLU A 234 -10.42 3.10 -12.25
C GLU A 234 -11.07 1.75 -11.90
N LEU A 235 -10.26 0.74 -11.55
CA LEU A 235 -10.74 -0.55 -11.07
C LEU A 235 -11.51 -0.40 -9.76
N ASP A 236 -10.90 0.23 -8.76
CA ASP A 236 -11.49 0.51 -7.44
C ASP A 236 -12.82 1.27 -7.59
N GLU A 237 -12.83 2.36 -8.37
CA GLU A 237 -14.03 3.17 -8.61
C GLU A 237 -15.15 2.36 -9.30
N ALA A 238 -14.78 1.49 -10.25
CA ALA A 238 -15.71 0.60 -10.91
C ALA A 238 -16.27 -0.48 -9.96
N LEU A 239 -15.46 -0.99 -9.03
CA LEU A 239 -15.91 -1.96 -8.04
C LEU A 239 -16.85 -1.33 -7.02
N ARG A 240 -16.54 -0.14 -6.49
CA ARG A 240 -17.44 0.60 -5.58
C ARG A 240 -18.82 0.82 -6.19
N LYS A 241 -18.86 1.34 -7.42
CA LYS A 241 -20.11 1.52 -8.19
C LYS A 241 -20.84 0.21 -8.48
N SER A 242 -20.15 -0.93 -8.42
CA SER A 242 -20.76 -2.24 -8.64
C SER A 242 -21.45 -2.81 -7.40
N VAL A 243 -20.99 -2.42 -6.21
CA VAL A 243 -21.57 -2.79 -4.90
C VAL A 243 -22.86 -2.01 -4.65
N ASP A 244 -22.92 -0.73 -5.02
CA ASP A 244 -24.11 0.14 -4.89
C ASP A 244 -25.36 -0.34 -5.65
N GLY A 245 -25.19 -1.25 -6.62
CA GLY A 245 -26.27 -1.91 -7.34
C GLY A 245 -26.93 -1.11 -8.49
N GLY A 246 -28.11 -1.56 -8.91
CA GLY A 246 -28.91 -0.92 -9.97
C GLY A 246 -28.36 -1.05 -11.40
N MET A 247 -28.89 -0.23 -12.33
CA MET A 247 -28.41 -0.22 -13.73
C MET A 247 -26.96 0.27 -13.84
N GLY A 248 -26.53 1.16 -12.94
CA GLY A 248 -25.15 1.64 -12.87
C GLY A 248 -24.14 0.53 -12.60
N ALA A 249 -24.45 -0.39 -11.69
CA ALA A 249 -23.59 -1.53 -11.37
C ALA A 249 -23.31 -2.44 -12.57
N MET A 250 -24.27 -2.65 -13.47
CA MET A 250 -24.04 -3.45 -14.69
C MET A 250 -23.04 -2.81 -15.66
N PHE A 251 -22.99 -1.48 -15.73
CA PHE A 251 -21.98 -0.78 -16.51
C PHE A 251 -20.63 -0.74 -15.78
N ALA A 252 -20.64 -0.61 -14.45
CA ALA A 252 -19.46 -0.63 -13.61
C ALA A 252 -18.73 -1.98 -13.69
N ARG A 253 -19.44 -3.11 -13.58
CA ARG A 253 -18.88 -4.46 -13.80
C ARG A 253 -18.27 -4.61 -15.19
N ARG A 254 -18.88 -4.03 -16.22
CA ARG A 254 -18.32 -4.04 -17.58
C ARG A 254 -17.05 -3.20 -17.70
N ARG A 255 -16.91 -2.12 -16.94
CA ARG A 255 -15.67 -1.33 -16.87
C ARG A 255 -14.58 -2.08 -16.10
N ALA A 256 -14.90 -2.67 -14.95
CA ALA A 256 -13.97 -3.51 -14.19
C ALA A 256 -13.42 -4.66 -15.05
N LYS A 257 -14.26 -5.28 -15.89
CA LYS A 257 -13.84 -6.32 -16.85
C LYS A 257 -12.85 -5.87 -17.94
N LYS A 258 -12.70 -4.57 -18.18
CA LYS A 258 -11.69 -4.06 -19.13
C LYS A 258 -10.29 -4.02 -18.52
N VAL A 259 -10.19 -3.98 -17.19
CA VAL A 259 -8.91 -4.05 -16.49
C VAL A 259 -8.42 -5.49 -16.55
N GLY A 260 -7.24 -5.72 -17.11
CA GLY A 260 -6.69 -7.07 -17.27
C GLY A 260 -6.42 -7.71 -15.90
N ALA A 261 -6.97 -8.91 -15.66
CA ALA A 261 -6.83 -9.58 -14.37
C ALA A 261 -5.38 -9.90 -13.99
N GLU A 262 -4.59 -10.36 -14.95
CA GLU A 262 -3.15 -10.57 -14.74
C GLU A 262 -2.40 -9.27 -14.47
N GLN A 263 -2.76 -8.18 -15.18
CA GLN A 263 -2.13 -6.87 -14.99
C GLN A 263 -2.44 -6.30 -13.60
N ALA A 264 -3.70 -6.38 -13.17
CA ALA A 264 -4.12 -6.00 -11.82
C ALA A 264 -3.39 -6.81 -10.76
N ALA A 265 -3.33 -8.15 -10.91
CA ALA A 265 -2.62 -9.02 -9.98
C ALA A 265 -1.10 -8.72 -9.92
N LEU A 266 -0.47 -8.43 -11.05
CA LEU A 266 0.95 -8.03 -11.10
C LEU A 266 1.20 -6.69 -10.42
N ALA A 267 0.32 -5.70 -10.64
CA ALA A 267 0.42 -4.40 -9.99
C ALA A 267 0.25 -4.51 -8.47
N TRP A 268 -0.75 -5.28 -8.02
CA TRP A 268 -0.98 -5.54 -6.59
C TRP A 268 0.15 -6.30 -5.92
N ARG A 269 0.76 -7.29 -6.59
CA ARG A 269 1.97 -7.95 -6.09
C ARG A 269 3.10 -6.95 -5.82
N THR A 270 3.29 -5.98 -6.71
CA THR A 270 4.29 -4.93 -6.53
C THR A 270 3.95 -4.02 -5.35
N ILE A 271 2.69 -3.57 -5.22
CA ILE A 271 2.21 -2.76 -4.10
C ILE A 271 2.44 -3.49 -2.76
N ILE A 272 2.03 -4.75 -2.66
CA ILE A 272 2.21 -5.58 -1.47
C ILE A 272 3.70 -5.72 -1.15
N GLY A 273 4.56 -5.95 -2.14
CA GLY A 273 6.00 -6.00 -1.94
C GLY A 273 6.57 -4.70 -1.35
N LYS A 274 6.07 -3.54 -1.79
CA LYS A 274 6.49 -2.22 -1.26
C LYS A 274 6.00 -1.99 0.17
N ILE A 275 4.75 -2.36 0.48
CA ILE A 275 4.20 -2.31 1.85
C ILE A 275 4.98 -3.25 2.77
N SER A 276 5.22 -4.50 2.36
CA SER A 276 6.00 -5.46 3.14
C SER A 276 7.41 -4.95 3.41
N ALA A 277 8.07 -4.33 2.43
CA ALA A 277 9.39 -3.72 2.62
C ALA A 277 9.36 -2.51 3.57
N ALA A 278 8.23 -1.80 3.67
CA ALA A 278 8.00 -0.71 4.62
C ALA A 278 7.50 -1.18 5.99
N THR A 279 7.33 -2.49 6.19
CA THR A 279 6.85 -3.07 7.45
C THR A 279 8.02 -3.55 8.30
N ASN A 280 7.95 -3.29 9.61
CA ASN A 280 8.86 -3.81 10.62
C ASN A 280 8.06 -4.73 11.54
N TRP A 281 8.28 -6.04 11.38
CA TRP A 281 7.65 -7.07 12.20
C TRP A 281 8.27 -7.10 13.60
N ARG A 282 7.41 -7.19 14.61
CA ARG A 282 7.76 -7.21 16.03
C ARG A 282 7.03 -8.35 16.75
N ASP A 283 7.67 -8.84 17.79
CA ASP A 283 7.15 -9.84 18.72
C ASP A 283 7.23 -9.28 20.16
#